data_AF-A0A7J9BKV4-F1
#
_entry.id   AF-A0A7J9BKV4-F1
#
_cell.length_a   1.000
_cell.length_b   1.000
_cell.length_c   1.000
_cell.angle_alpha   90.00
_cell.angle_beta   90.00
_cell.angle_gamma   90.00
#
_symmetry.space_group_name_H-M   'P 1'
#
loop_
_entity.id
_entity.type
_entity.pdbx_description
1 polymer ?
#
loop_
_entity_poly.entity_id
_entity_poly.type
_entity_poly.pdbx_seq_one_letter_code
_entity_poly.pdbx_strand_id
1 'polypeptide(L)'
;MSTSAVEVSGEKVKAIWDKRLIEIFCNICIKEILKGNRPGTHFTKDGWLKIMTNFEKETSKAYSQRQLKNRWDALKKEWNAWKKLKGKDTVLG
;
A
#
# COMPACT_ATOMS: atom_id res chain seq x y z
N MET A 1 16.52 -28.45 35.39
CA MET A 1 15.47 -28.21 34.38
C MET A 1 15.77 -26.86 33.75
N SER A 2 16.66 -26.84 32.74
CA SER A 2 17.02 -25.60 32.05
C SER A 2 16.14 -25.49 30.81
N THR A 3 15.21 -24.55 30.79
CA THR A 3 14.47 -24.18 29.58
C THR A 3 15.28 -23.14 28.82
N SER A 4 15.91 -23.56 27.72
CA SER A 4 16.52 -22.66 26.74
C SER A 4 15.47 -22.03 25.82
N ALA A 5 15.83 -20.85 25.35
CA ALA A 5 15.08 -19.83 24.64
C ALA A 5 14.31 -20.27 23.39
N VAL A 6 13.22 -19.54 23.11
CA VAL A 6 12.79 -19.26 21.73
C VAL A 6 12.81 -17.74 21.55
N GLU A 7 13.94 -17.23 21.07
CA GLU A 7 13.97 -15.92 20.43
C GLU A 7 13.31 -16.08 19.05
N VAL A 8 12.05 -15.62 18.91
CA VAL A 8 11.42 -15.46 17.60
C VAL A 8 12.11 -14.26 16.93
N SER A 9 13.19 -14.53 16.21
CA SER A 9 13.76 -13.61 15.24
C SER A 9 12.75 -13.47 14.10
N GLY A 10 11.87 -12.47 14.21
CA GLY A 10 10.82 -12.21 13.24
C GLY A 10 11.42 -11.97 11.86
N GLU A 11 11.43 -13.00 11.02
CA GLU A 11 11.79 -12.90 9.62
C GLU A 11 10.88 -11.84 8.98
N LYS A 12 11.50 -10.79 8.43
CA LYS A 12 10.77 -9.73 7.72
C LYS A 12 10.25 -10.32 6.42
N VAL A 13 9.08 -10.95 6.48
CA VAL A 13 8.42 -11.54 5.31
C VAL A 13 8.26 -10.46 4.25
N LYS A 14 8.90 -10.69 3.10
CA LYS A 14 8.82 -9.79 1.94
C LYS A 14 7.36 -9.73 1.47
N ALA A 15 6.83 -8.52 1.32
CA ALA A 15 5.47 -8.37 0.79
C ALA A 15 5.43 -8.82 -0.67
N ILE A 16 4.47 -9.69 -0.99
CA ILE A 16 4.21 -10.19 -2.34
C ILE A 16 3.00 -9.45 -2.87
N TRP A 17 3.17 -8.69 -3.94
CA TRP A 17 2.12 -7.89 -4.55
C TRP A 17 1.70 -8.49 -5.88
N ASP A 18 0.62 -9.26 -5.87
CA ASP A 18 -0.05 -9.70 -7.10
C ASP A 18 -1.10 -8.68 -7.54
N LYS A 19 -1.64 -8.88 -8.75
CA LYS A 19 -2.64 -7.97 -9.35
C LYS A 19 -3.87 -7.80 -8.44
N ARG A 20 -4.36 -8.87 -7.84
CA ARG A 20 -5.54 -8.86 -6.96
C ARG A 20 -5.28 -8.04 -5.69
N LEU A 21 -4.11 -8.21 -5.07
CA LEU A 21 -3.72 -7.44 -3.88
C LEU A 21 -3.55 -5.96 -4.19
N ILE A 22 -3.02 -5.62 -5.37
CA ILE A 22 -2.91 -4.24 -5.83
C ILE A 22 -4.29 -3.62 -6.02
N GLU A 23 -5.23 -4.31 -6.66
CA GLU A 23 -6.60 -3.84 -6.87
C GLU A 23 -7.32 -3.59 -5.53
N ILE A 24 -7.25 -4.56 -4.61
CA ILE A 24 -7.80 -4.42 -3.25
C ILE A 24 -7.19 -3.22 -2.54
N PHE A 25 -5.86 -3.09 -2.56
CA PHE A 25 -5.15 -1.97 -1.93
C PHE A 25 -5.60 -0.62 -2.51
N CYS A 26 -5.71 -0.50 -3.82
CA CYS A 26 -6.20 0.72 -4.49
C CYS A 26 -7.63 1.05 -4.07
N ASN A 27 -8.52 0.06 -4.04
CA ASN A 27 -9.91 0.26 -3.63
C ASN A 27 -10.02 0.75 -2.18
N ILE A 28 -9.25 0.17 -1.26
CA ILE A 28 -9.19 0.61 0.13
C ILE A 28 -8.65 2.05 0.23
N CYS A 29 -7.56 2.35 -0.48
CA CYS A 29 -7.00 3.71 -0.51
C CYS A 29 -8.02 4.74 -1.01
N ILE A 30 -8.76 4.43 -2.08
CA ILE A 30 -9.80 5.31 -2.63
C ILE A 30 -10.91 5.54 -1.61
N LYS A 31 -11.42 4.48 -0.96
CA LYS A 31 -12.45 4.60 0.09
C LYS A 31 -12.00 5.52 1.23
N GLU A 32 -10.75 5.41 1.67
CA GLU A 32 -10.23 6.25 2.76
C GLU A 32 -9.95 7.70 2.32
N ILE A 33 -9.59 7.94 1.06
CA ILE A 33 -9.52 9.29 0.48
C ILE A 33 -10.91 9.94 0.49
N LEU A 34 -11.94 9.22 0.03
CA LEU A 34 -13.32 9.72 -0.02
C LEU A 34 -13.88 10.04 1.38
N LYS A 35 -13.41 9.34 2.42
CA LYS A 35 -13.73 9.64 3.83
C LYS A 35 -12.96 10.83 4.40
N GLY A 36 -12.11 11.50 3.62
CA GLY A 36 -11.32 12.65 4.06
C GLY A 36 -10.05 12.29 4.84
N ASN A 37 -9.64 11.02 4.90
CA ASN A 37 -8.42 10.61 5.62
C ASN A 37 -7.13 10.94 4.85
N ARG A 38 -7.22 11.74 3.78
CA ARG A 38 -6.10 12.32 3.04
C ARG A 38 -6.43 13.78 2.67
N PRO A 39 -6.38 14.72 3.64
CA PRO A 39 -6.76 16.12 3.40
C PRO A 39 -5.76 16.89 2.52
N GLY A 40 -4.57 16.34 2.29
CA GLY A 40 -3.57 16.92 1.40
C GLY A 40 -2.84 15.84 0.62
N THR A 41 -1.51 15.86 0.67
CA THR A 41 -0.67 14.94 -0.11
C THR A 41 -0.50 13.57 0.55
N HIS A 42 -0.81 13.43 1.84
CA HIS A 42 -0.57 12.23 2.65
C HIS A 42 -1.83 11.77 3.40
N PHE A 43 -1.93 10.46 3.62
CA PHE A 43 -2.92 9.91 4.54
C PHE A 43 -2.62 10.33 5.98
N THR A 44 -3.67 10.54 6.77
CA THR A 44 -3.57 10.75 8.22
C THR A 44 -3.10 9.48 8.91
N LYS A 45 -2.73 9.58 10.20
CA LYS A 45 -2.39 8.40 11.02
C LYS A 45 -3.55 7.40 11.04
N ASP A 46 -4.76 7.90 11.28
CA ASP A 46 -5.98 7.09 11.27
C ASP A 46 -6.29 6.51 9.90
N GLY A 47 -6.01 7.26 8.82
CA GLY A 47 -6.12 6.76 7.46
C GLY A 47 -5.23 5.54 7.23
N TRP A 48 -3.96 5.61 7.63
CA TRP A 48 -3.05 4.47 7.52
C TRP A 48 -3.48 3.28 8.38
N LEU A 49 -3.96 3.52 9.60
CA LEU A 49 -4.48 2.47 10.46
C LEU A 49 -5.67 1.75 9.81
N LYS A 50 -6.64 2.51 9.29
CA LYS A 50 -7.80 1.94 8.58
C LYS A 50 -7.41 1.19 7.32
N ILE A 51 -6.44 1.69 6.55
CA ILE A 51 -5.92 1.01 5.37
C ILE A 51 -5.31 -0.34 5.77
N MET A 52 -4.46 -0.37 6.80
CA MET A 52 -3.84 -1.60 7.30
C MET A 52 -4.89 -2.61 7.74
N THR A 53 -5.81 -2.21 8.62
CA THR A 53 -6.84 -3.09 9.17
C THR A 53 -7.77 -3.63 8.09
N ASN A 54 -8.23 -2.78 7.17
CA ASN A 54 -9.10 -3.22 6.08
C ASN A 54 -8.37 -4.12 5.09
N PHE A 55 -7.09 -3.84 4.80
CA PHE A 55 -6.30 -4.66 3.89
C PHE A 55 -6.07 -6.05 4.47
N GLU A 56 -5.68 -6.15 5.74
CA GLU A 56 -5.53 -7.42 6.43
C GLU A 56 -6.87 -8.18 6.49
N LYS A 57 -7.98 -7.49 6.78
CA LYS A 57 -9.32 -8.09 6.80
C LYS A 57 -9.75 -8.64 5.44
N GLU A 58 -9.47 -7.94 4.34
CA GLU A 58 -9.89 -8.35 2.99
C GLU A 58 -8.98 -9.42 2.36
N THR A 59 -7.70 -9.48 2.77
CA THR A 59 -6.68 -10.32 2.11
C THR A 59 -6.12 -11.43 3.01
N SER A 60 -6.40 -11.39 4.30
CA SER A 60 -5.76 -12.18 5.35
C SER A 60 -4.22 -12.04 5.35
N LYS A 61 -3.69 -10.92 4.83
CA LYS A 61 -2.25 -10.62 4.83
C LYS A 61 -1.94 -9.41 5.70
N ALA A 62 -1.20 -9.64 6.77
CA ALA A 62 -0.73 -8.58 7.66
C ALA A 62 0.50 -7.88 7.06
N TYR A 63 0.30 -6.71 6.45
CA TYR A 63 1.39 -5.86 5.97
C TYR A 63 1.62 -4.66 6.87
N SER A 64 2.89 -4.40 7.16
CA SER A 64 3.29 -3.20 7.89
C SER A 64 2.95 -1.93 7.11
N GLN A 65 2.72 -0.83 7.83
CA GLN A 65 2.52 0.49 7.23
C GLN A 65 3.62 0.84 6.23
N ARG A 66 4.87 0.46 6.52
CA ARG A 66 6.03 0.71 5.64
C ARG A 66 5.89 -0.03 4.30
N GLN A 67 5.45 -1.28 4.30
CA GLN A 67 5.22 -2.05 3.07
C GLN A 67 4.11 -1.44 2.22
N LEU A 68 3.00 -1.05 2.85
CA LEU A 68 1.86 -0.41 2.18
C LEU A 68 2.25 0.96 1.61
N LYS A 69 2.96 1.79 2.38
CA LYS A 69 3.47 3.08 1.93
C LYS A 69 4.42 2.95 0.74
N ASN A 70 5.37 2.01 0.82
CA ASN A 70 6.28 1.74 -0.29
C ASN A 70 5.52 1.33 -1.56
N ARG A 71 4.46 0.52 -1.44
CA ARG A 71 3.65 0.14 -2.59
C ARG A 71 2.85 1.33 -3.15
N TRP A 72 2.25 2.16 -2.28
CA TRP A 72 1.59 3.40 -2.69
C TRP A 72 2.52 4.34 -3.46
N ASP A 73 3.75 4.52 -2.98
CA ASP A 73 4.73 5.37 -3.65
C ASP A 73 5.19 4.78 -5.00
N ALA A 74 5.34 3.45 -5.09
CA ALA A 74 5.61 2.77 -6.36
C ALA A 74 4.48 2.95 -7.37
N LEU A 75 3.22 2.75 -6.96
CA LEU A 75 2.05 2.92 -7.82
C LEU A 75 1.92 4.35 -8.36
N LYS A 76 2.19 5.36 -7.53
CA LYS A 76 2.22 6.76 -8.00
C LYS A 76 3.31 6.99 -9.04
N LYS A 77 4.51 6.40 -8.88
CA LYS A 77 5.59 6.51 -9.87
C LYS A 77 5.20 5.84 -11.19
N GLU A 78 4.66 4.63 -11.13
CA GLU A 78 4.15 3.90 -12.30
C GLU A 78 3.08 4.72 -13.04
N TRP A 79 2.11 5.27 -12.32
CA TRP A 79 1.07 6.14 -12.88
C TRP A 79 1.63 7.42 -13.52
N ASN A 80 2.56 8.10 -12.84
CA ASN A 80 3.17 9.32 -13.38
C ASN A 80 3.99 9.04 -14.65
N ALA A 81 4.70 7.90 -14.69
CA ALA A 81 5.41 7.46 -15.88
C ALA A 81 4.44 7.20 -17.04
N TRP A 82 3.35 6.46 -16.79
CA TRP A 82 2.30 6.22 -17.78
C TRP A 82 1.66 7.53 -18.29
N LYS A 83 1.32 8.46 -17.39
CA LYS A 83 0.75 9.76 -17.75
C LYS A 83 1.69 10.58 -18.64
N LYS A 84 3.01 10.55 -18.36
CA LYS A 84 4.02 11.24 -19.17
C LYS A 84 4.17 10.62 -20.55
N LEU A 85 4.04 9.30 -20.68
CA LEU A 85 4.06 8.62 -21.98
C LEU A 85 2.82 9.01 -22.79
N LYS A 86 1.62 8.87 -22.21
CA LYS A 86 0.35 9.23 -22.87
C LYS A 86 0.27 10.70 -23.28
N GLY A 87 0.82 11.61 -22.48
CA GLY A 87 0.82 13.05 -22.80
C GLY A 87 1.83 13.47 -23.88
N LYS A 88 2.82 12.64 -24.19
CA LYS A 88 3.78 12.91 -25.28
C LYS A 88 3.24 12.50 -26.65
N ASP A 89 2.31 11.56 -26.70
CA ASP A 89 1.68 11.10 -27.94
C ASP A 89 0.61 12.07 -28.48
N THR A 90 0.25 13.13 -27.74
CA THR A 90 -0.81 14.09 -28.12
C THR A 90 -0.29 15.42 -28.67
N VAL A 91 1.04 15.63 -28.74
CA VAL A 91 1.66 16.88 -29.28
C VAL A 91 2.31 16.63 -30.64
N LEU A 92 1.67 15.81 -31.47
CA LEU A 92 1.95 15.65 -32.90
C LEU A 92 0.63 15.73 -33.65
N GLY A 93 0.03 16.92 -33.64
CA GLY A 93 -1.16 17.30 -34.39
C GLY A 93 -1.10 18.79 -34.68
#